data_AF-A0AA38U448-F1
#
_entry.id   AF-A0AA38U448-F1
#
_cell.length_a   1.000
_cell.length_b   1.000
_cell.length_c   1.000
_cell.angle_alpha   90.00
_cell.angle_beta   90.00
_cell.angle_gamma   90.00
#
_symmetry.space_group_name_H-M   'P 1'
#
loop_
_entity.id
_entity.type
_entity.pdbx_description
1 polymer ?
#
loop_
_entity_poly.entity_id
_entity_poly.type
_entity_poly.pdbx_seq_one_letter_code
_entity_poly.pdbx_strand_id
1 'polypeptide(L)'
;WFKDAFNFLNVDLGLPFTTFVSRWCEFEGLNEWKTSTTALSSVKRPEEISKWIRYGRYTKIKISIAPSQINDFAERMRAWWVYLQPGWRKLGEDNRPLPVERFGDDWTTLNIHGTNGWLSLLAGLKWWGESLARHNEQNGDWLELIEDMAKMLDGLI
;
A
#
# COMPACT_ATOMS: atom_id res chain seq x y z
N TRP A 1 2.74 1.95 18.15
CA TRP A 1 2.16 1.49 16.86
C TRP A 1 3.18 1.59 15.73
N PHE A 2 3.82 2.75 15.53
CA PHE A 2 4.72 2.95 14.39
C PHE A 2 5.97 2.06 14.46
N LYS A 3 6.60 1.92 15.62
CA LYS A 3 7.74 1.01 15.80
C LYS A 3 7.43 -0.43 15.37
N ASP A 4 6.27 -0.96 15.78
CA ASP A 4 5.83 -2.31 15.40
C ASP A 4 5.54 -2.41 13.90
N ALA A 5 4.93 -1.37 13.33
CA ALA A 5 4.66 -1.26 11.91
C ALA A 5 5.94 -1.19 11.06
N PHE A 6 6.91 -0.37 11.46
CA PHE A 6 8.21 -0.28 10.80
C PHE A 6 8.95 -1.61 10.87
N ASN A 7 9.04 -2.23 12.06
CA ASN A 7 9.67 -3.55 12.19
C ASN A 7 9.00 -4.61 11.32
N PHE A 8 7.67 -4.53 11.15
CA PHE A 8 6.94 -5.41 10.25
C PHE A 8 7.24 -5.12 8.77
N LEU A 9 7.39 -3.87 8.37
CA LEU A 9 7.66 -3.48 6.98
C LEU A 9 9.15 -3.54 6.59
N ASN A 10 10.06 -3.52 7.55
CA ASN A 10 11.50 -3.49 7.32
C ASN A 10 12.04 -4.86 6.89
N VAL A 11 11.73 -5.24 5.65
CA VAL A 11 12.18 -6.45 4.96
C VAL A 11 12.94 -6.08 3.68
N ASP A 12 13.84 -6.96 3.25
CA ASP A 12 14.55 -6.81 1.98
C ASP A 12 13.69 -7.34 0.83
N LEU A 13 13.04 -6.42 0.12
CA LEU A 13 12.31 -6.67 -1.14
C LEU A 13 12.89 -5.81 -2.27
N GLY A 14 14.14 -5.36 -2.13
CA GLY A 14 14.80 -4.47 -3.07
C GLY A 14 14.51 -2.98 -2.87
N LEU A 15 15.33 -2.18 -3.55
CA LEU A 15 15.39 -0.73 -3.41
C LEU A 15 14.04 0.01 -3.59
N PRO A 16 13.17 -0.35 -4.55
CA PRO A 16 11.89 0.34 -4.71
C PRO A 16 11.01 0.24 -3.46
N PHE A 17 10.89 -0.95 -2.88
CA PHE A 17 10.09 -1.14 -1.66
C PHE A 17 10.71 -0.46 -0.45
N THR A 18 12.03 -0.56 -0.26
CA THR A 18 12.74 0.14 0.83
C THR A 18 12.58 1.66 0.72
N THR A 19 12.66 2.22 -0.49
CA THR A 19 12.44 3.65 -0.73
C THR A 19 11.02 4.04 -0.37
N PHE A 20 10.03 3.23 -0.75
CA PHE A 20 8.64 3.50 -0.42
C PHE A 20 8.37 3.45 1.10
N VAL A 21 8.95 2.49 1.82
CA VAL A 21 8.90 2.45 3.30
C VAL A 21 9.54 3.70 3.90
N SER A 22 10.66 4.18 3.34
CA SER A 22 11.32 5.41 3.80
C SER A 22 10.42 6.65 3.63
N ARG A 23 9.75 6.79 2.48
CA ARG A 23 8.77 7.87 2.25
C ARG A 23 7.60 7.80 3.22
N TRP A 24 7.12 6.59 3.50
CA TRP A 24 6.08 6.42 4.51
C TRP A 24 6.54 6.82 5.91
N CYS A 25 7.78 6.52 6.29
CA CYS A 25 8.34 7.00 7.56
C CYS A 25 8.36 8.55 7.64
N GLU A 26 8.71 9.21 6.54
CA GLU A 26 8.71 10.68 6.43
C GLU A 26 7.30 11.25 6.57
N PHE A 27 6.34 10.73 5.81
CA PHE A 27 4.93 11.11 5.90
C PHE A 27 4.35 10.94 7.31
N GLU A 28 4.60 9.80 7.96
CA GLU A 28 4.15 9.59 9.35
C GLU A 28 4.87 10.53 10.32
N GLY A 29 6.15 10.85 10.08
CA GLY A 29 6.91 11.82 10.86
C GLY A 29 6.36 13.24 10.76
N LEU A 30 5.97 13.69 9.57
CA LEU A 30 5.27 14.97 9.36
C LEU A 30 3.95 15.04 10.13
N ASN A 31 3.30 13.89 10.35
CA ASN A 31 2.08 13.75 11.14
C ASN A 31 2.35 13.38 12.62
N GLU A 32 3.58 13.57 13.10
CA GLU A 32 4.02 13.31 14.48
C GLU A 32 3.73 11.87 14.96
N TRP A 33 3.69 10.91 14.03
CA TRP A 33 3.32 9.52 14.28
C TRP A 33 1.98 9.36 15.03
N LYS A 34 1.06 10.32 14.87
CA LYS A 34 -0.27 10.23 15.45
C LYS A 34 -1.08 9.14 14.74
N THR A 35 -2.14 8.68 15.37
CA THR A 35 -3.11 7.81 14.70
C THR A 35 -4.34 8.62 14.36
N SER A 36 -4.78 8.55 13.11
CA SER A 36 -6.05 9.16 12.72
C SER A 36 -7.25 8.30 13.15
N THR A 37 -8.38 8.96 13.41
CA THR A 37 -9.70 8.31 13.51
C THR A 37 -10.28 8.00 12.13
N THR A 38 -9.77 8.64 11.07
CA THR A 38 -10.09 8.30 9.68
C THR A 38 -9.27 7.09 9.21
N ALA A 39 -9.82 6.40 8.22
CA ALA A 39 -9.22 5.21 7.62
C ALA A 39 -9.36 5.30 6.11
N LEU A 40 -8.44 4.65 5.39
CA LEU A 40 -8.63 4.40 3.97
C LEU A 40 -9.94 3.61 3.77
N SER A 41 -10.65 3.91 2.69
CA SER A 41 -11.88 3.19 2.36
C SER A 41 -11.63 1.68 2.31
N SER A 42 -12.53 0.92 2.92
CA SER A 42 -12.51 -0.55 2.87
C SER A 42 -13.12 -1.12 1.59
N VAL A 43 -13.72 -0.28 0.74
CA VAL A 43 -14.31 -0.71 -0.53
C VAL A 43 -13.21 -1.27 -1.43
N LYS A 44 -13.43 -2.47 -1.98
CA LYS A 44 -12.47 -3.25 -2.79
C LYS A 44 -11.19 -3.69 -2.06
N ARG A 45 -11.01 -3.36 -0.77
CA ARG A 45 -9.84 -3.77 0.00
C ARG A 45 -9.72 -5.31 0.03
N PRO A 46 -8.54 -5.89 -0.30
CA PRO A 46 -8.31 -7.32 -0.18
C PRO A 46 -8.70 -7.87 1.21
N GLU A 47 -9.29 -9.06 1.22
CA GLU A 47 -9.75 -9.70 2.45
C GLU A 47 -8.59 -9.97 3.42
N GLU A 48 -7.42 -10.29 2.91
CA GLU A 48 -6.20 -10.54 3.69
C GLU A 48 -5.84 -9.33 4.56
N ILE A 49 -5.97 -8.12 4.01
CA ILE A 49 -5.74 -6.87 4.74
C ILE A 49 -6.83 -6.69 5.80
N SER A 50 -8.09 -6.91 5.44
CA SER A 50 -9.21 -6.82 6.39
C SER A 50 -9.06 -7.82 7.55
N LYS A 51 -8.66 -9.05 7.25
CA LYS A 51 -8.38 -10.12 8.22
C LYS A 51 -7.19 -9.72 9.09
N TRP A 52 -6.09 -9.28 8.51
CA TRP A 52 -4.92 -8.82 9.25
C TRP A 52 -5.27 -7.71 10.25
N ILE A 53 -6.01 -6.67 9.84
CA ILE A 53 -6.46 -5.61 10.74
C ILE A 53 -7.36 -6.18 11.86
N ARG A 54 -8.38 -6.98 11.50
CA ARG A 54 -9.35 -7.57 12.45
C ARG A 54 -8.68 -8.42 13.51
N TYR A 55 -7.63 -9.16 13.14
CA TYR A 55 -6.92 -10.08 14.05
C TYR A 55 -5.72 -9.42 14.74
N GLY A 56 -5.71 -8.09 14.86
CA GLY A 56 -4.70 -7.38 15.64
C GLY A 56 -3.33 -7.31 14.97
N ARG A 57 -3.32 -7.32 13.63
CA ARG A 57 -2.17 -7.15 12.75
C ARG A 57 -1.06 -8.17 13.03
N TYR A 58 -0.13 -7.81 13.90
CA TYR A 58 1.10 -8.54 14.17
C TYR A 58 0.93 -9.69 15.16
N THR A 59 -0.20 -9.76 15.87
CA THR A 59 -0.31 -10.56 17.09
C THR A 59 -0.88 -11.96 16.88
N LYS A 60 -1.90 -12.13 16.03
CA LYS A 60 -2.67 -13.38 16.00
C LYS A 60 -2.57 -14.16 14.70
N ILE A 61 -2.25 -13.50 13.58
CA ILE A 61 -2.17 -14.17 12.28
C ILE A 61 -0.98 -13.68 11.46
N LYS A 62 -0.47 -14.57 10.61
CA LYS A 62 0.47 -14.23 9.55
C LYS A 62 -0.24 -14.44 8.22
N ILE A 63 -0.28 -13.39 7.40
CA ILE A 63 -0.77 -13.50 6.01
C ILE A 63 0.37 -14.03 5.15
N SER A 64 0.05 -14.95 4.26
CA SER A 64 0.93 -15.39 3.18
C SER A 64 0.08 -15.61 1.94
N ILE A 65 0.50 -15.07 0.81
CA ILE A 65 -0.15 -15.29 -0.49
C ILE A 65 0.45 -16.56 -1.10
N ALA A 66 -0.39 -17.54 -1.44
CA ALA A 66 0.06 -18.74 -2.12
C ALA A 66 0.38 -18.45 -3.60
N PRO A 67 1.26 -19.22 -4.27
CA PRO A 67 1.63 -18.99 -5.67
C PRO A 67 0.41 -18.88 -6.60
N SER A 68 -0.54 -19.81 -6.43
CA SER A 68 -1.78 -19.84 -7.23
C SER A 68 -2.71 -18.65 -7.00
N GLN A 69 -2.45 -17.82 -5.99
CA GLN A 69 -3.26 -16.67 -5.62
C GLN A 69 -2.57 -15.33 -5.90
N ILE A 70 -1.32 -15.33 -6.38
CA ILE A 70 -0.54 -14.11 -6.60
C ILE A 70 -1.27 -13.17 -7.56
N ASN A 71 -1.72 -13.67 -8.71
CA ASN A 71 -2.41 -12.87 -9.71
C ASN A 71 -3.75 -12.32 -9.18
N ASP A 72 -4.55 -13.15 -8.52
CA ASP A 72 -5.83 -12.71 -7.94
C ASP A 72 -5.64 -11.69 -6.81
N PHE A 73 -4.54 -11.80 -6.06
CA PHE A 73 -4.19 -10.81 -5.03
C PHE A 73 -3.71 -9.49 -5.66
N ALA A 74 -2.89 -9.57 -6.70
CA ALA A 74 -2.43 -8.42 -7.48
C ALA A 74 -3.60 -7.59 -8.02
N GLU A 75 -4.58 -8.26 -8.66
CA GLU A 75 -5.77 -7.59 -9.21
C GLU A 75 -6.61 -6.91 -8.12
N ARG A 76 -6.79 -7.56 -6.96
CA ARG A 76 -7.52 -6.95 -5.84
C ARG A 76 -6.75 -5.77 -5.23
N MET A 77 -5.42 -5.84 -5.14
CA MET A 77 -4.59 -4.72 -4.71
C MET A 77 -4.73 -3.53 -5.67
N ARG A 78 -4.66 -3.77 -6.98
CA ARG A 78 -4.89 -2.73 -8.01
C ARG A 78 -6.28 -2.13 -7.90
N ALA A 79 -7.32 -2.96 -7.85
CA ALA A 79 -8.70 -2.50 -7.78
C ALA A 79 -8.96 -1.64 -6.54
N TRP A 80 -8.35 -1.99 -5.41
CA TRP A 80 -8.41 -1.17 -4.21
C TRP A 80 -7.66 0.15 -4.39
N TRP A 81 -6.45 0.11 -4.95
CA TRP A 81 -5.66 1.31 -5.20
C TRP A 81 -6.38 2.29 -6.13
N VAL A 82 -6.95 1.81 -7.23
CA VAL A 82 -7.77 2.59 -8.17
C VAL A 82 -8.94 3.25 -7.45
N TYR A 83 -9.64 2.51 -6.57
CA TYR A 83 -10.77 3.04 -5.81
C TYR A 83 -10.36 4.16 -4.84
N LEU A 84 -9.17 4.09 -4.26
CA LEU A 84 -8.66 5.10 -3.32
C LEU A 84 -8.20 6.39 -4.00
N GLN A 85 -8.09 6.40 -5.33
CA GLN A 85 -7.54 7.56 -6.02
C GLN A 85 -8.37 8.82 -5.81
N PRO A 86 -7.71 9.97 -5.61
CA PRO A 86 -8.40 11.25 -5.57
C PRO A 86 -9.18 11.51 -6.87
N GLY A 87 -10.28 12.24 -6.78
CA GLY A 87 -11.17 12.48 -7.93
C GLY A 87 -10.52 13.26 -9.09
N TRP A 88 -9.42 13.98 -8.83
CA TRP A 88 -8.66 14.66 -9.88
C TRP A 88 -7.74 13.73 -10.67
N ARG A 89 -7.52 12.49 -10.19
CA ARG A 89 -6.61 11.56 -10.84
C ARG A 89 -7.29 10.88 -12.01
N LYS A 90 -6.68 10.98 -13.19
CA LYS A 90 -7.18 10.37 -14.42
C LYS A 90 -6.86 8.88 -14.46
N LEU A 91 -7.79 8.09 -14.98
CA LEU A 91 -7.61 6.68 -15.30
C LEU A 91 -7.47 6.52 -16.82
N GLY A 92 -6.69 5.53 -17.25
CA GLY A 92 -6.59 5.09 -18.62
C GLY A 92 -7.78 4.21 -19.04
N GLU A 93 -7.82 3.82 -20.31
CA GLU A 93 -8.88 2.95 -20.87
C GLU A 93 -8.91 1.56 -20.21
N ASP A 94 -7.78 1.12 -19.66
CA ASP A 94 -7.60 -0.13 -18.91
C ASP A 94 -7.96 0.01 -17.42
N ASN A 95 -8.55 1.14 -17.00
CA ASN A 95 -8.79 1.52 -15.61
C ASN A 95 -7.53 1.59 -14.73
N ARG A 96 -6.33 1.63 -15.32
CA ARG A 96 -5.10 1.90 -14.55
C ARG A 96 -4.96 3.41 -14.32
N PRO A 97 -4.43 3.85 -13.16
CA PRO A 97 -4.13 5.25 -12.96
C PRO A 97 -3.07 5.72 -13.97
N LEU A 98 -3.32 6.85 -14.63
CA LEU A 98 -2.33 7.44 -15.51
C LEU A 98 -1.15 8.00 -14.70
N PRO A 99 0.05 8.12 -15.31
CA PRO A 99 1.17 8.81 -14.71
C PRO A 99 0.78 10.21 -14.24
N VAL A 100 1.27 10.59 -13.06
CA VAL A 100 0.95 11.88 -12.45
C VAL A 100 1.88 12.96 -12.99
N GLU A 101 1.40 13.75 -13.95
CA GLU A 101 2.12 14.92 -14.47
C GLU A 101 2.02 16.12 -13.53
N ARG A 102 0.85 16.30 -12.90
CA ARG A 102 0.57 17.38 -11.94
C ARG A 102 -0.36 16.87 -10.85
N PHE A 103 -0.02 17.19 -9.60
CA PHE A 103 -0.88 16.91 -8.45
C PHE A 103 -2.10 17.85 -8.43
N GLY A 104 -3.26 17.31 -8.05
CA GLY A 104 -4.41 18.12 -7.69
C GLY A 104 -4.37 18.55 -6.22
N ASP A 105 -5.41 19.28 -5.80
CA ASP A 105 -5.45 19.92 -4.48
C ASP A 105 -6.25 19.11 -3.44
N ASP A 106 -7.13 18.20 -3.89
CA ASP A 106 -7.96 17.38 -2.98
C ASP A 106 -7.29 16.04 -2.70
N TRP A 107 -6.73 15.89 -1.50
CA TRP A 107 -6.10 14.67 -1.04
C TRP A 107 -6.92 13.90 0.00
N THR A 108 -8.19 14.25 0.19
CA THR A 108 -9.02 13.72 1.28
C THR A 108 -9.08 12.19 1.35
N THR A 109 -8.99 11.50 0.20
CA THR A 109 -9.02 10.02 0.14
C THR A 109 -7.70 9.35 0.52
N LEU A 110 -6.57 10.07 0.43
CA LEU A 110 -5.22 9.52 0.61
C LEU A 110 -4.40 10.17 1.73
N ASN A 111 -4.76 11.37 2.18
CA ASN A 111 -4.11 12.04 3.30
C ASN A 111 -4.57 11.44 4.65
N ILE A 112 -4.29 10.14 4.81
CA ILE A 112 -4.66 9.33 5.97
C ILE A 112 -3.38 8.75 6.57
N HIS A 113 -2.96 9.31 7.70
CA HIS A 113 -1.81 8.82 8.47
C HIS A 113 -2.24 7.80 9.54
N GLY A 114 -1.27 7.13 10.15
CA GLY A 114 -1.49 6.23 11.26
C GLY A 114 -1.86 4.80 10.85
N THR A 115 -2.35 4.03 11.84
CA THR A 115 -2.51 2.57 11.71
C THR A 115 -3.51 2.10 10.65
N ASN A 116 -4.43 2.97 10.23
CA ASN A 116 -5.45 2.68 9.21
C ASN A 116 -5.21 3.43 7.89
N GLY A 117 -4.06 4.10 7.78
CA GLY A 117 -3.59 4.79 6.59
C GLY A 117 -2.75 3.90 5.67
N TRP A 118 -1.71 4.51 5.12
CA TRP A 118 -0.76 3.92 4.15
C TRP A 118 -0.11 2.61 4.60
N LEU A 119 0.01 2.38 5.91
CA LEU A 119 0.47 1.10 6.47
C LEU A 119 -0.25 -0.12 5.85
N SER A 120 -1.55 0.00 5.58
CA SER A 120 -2.32 -1.11 5.02
C SER A 120 -1.96 -1.42 3.56
N LEU A 121 -1.59 -0.38 2.77
CA LEU A 121 -1.13 -0.54 1.39
C LEU A 121 0.26 -1.19 1.36
N LEU A 122 1.18 -0.69 2.18
CA LEU A 122 2.53 -1.25 2.35
C LEU A 122 2.50 -2.70 2.82
N ALA A 123 1.58 -3.06 3.73
CA ALA A 123 1.41 -4.44 4.17
C ALA A 123 0.99 -5.36 3.02
N GLY A 124 0.04 -4.93 2.19
CA GLY A 124 -0.37 -5.67 1.00
C GLY A 124 0.78 -5.89 0.01
N LEU A 125 1.51 -4.82 -0.31
CA LEU A 125 2.68 -4.89 -1.19
C LEU A 125 3.81 -5.76 -0.62
N LYS A 126 4.03 -5.72 0.69
CA LYS A 126 4.97 -6.60 1.37
C LYS A 126 4.62 -8.07 1.14
N TRP A 127 3.38 -8.48 1.40
CA TRP A 127 2.99 -9.88 1.24
C TRP A 127 3.06 -10.36 -0.20
N TRP A 128 2.73 -9.48 -1.15
CA TRP A 128 2.88 -9.76 -2.57
C TRP A 128 4.36 -9.96 -2.92
N GLY A 129 5.24 -9.01 -2.56
CA GLY A 129 6.68 -9.11 -2.83
C GLY A 129 7.35 -10.31 -2.16
N GLU A 130 7.00 -10.61 -0.91
CA GLU A 130 7.48 -11.82 -0.20
C GLU A 130 7.05 -13.12 -0.90
N SER A 131 5.85 -13.13 -1.49
CA SER A 131 5.36 -14.29 -2.25
C SER A 131 6.15 -14.46 -3.56
N LEU A 132 6.32 -13.38 -4.33
CA LEU A 132 7.12 -13.38 -5.56
C LEU A 132 8.55 -13.86 -5.31
N ALA A 133 9.22 -13.30 -4.29
CA ALA A 133 10.59 -13.67 -3.94
C ALA A 133 10.71 -15.15 -3.53
N ARG A 134 9.75 -15.65 -2.74
CA ARG A 134 9.74 -17.06 -2.30
C ARG A 134 9.55 -18.05 -3.45
N HIS A 135 8.82 -17.65 -4.48
CA HIS A 135 8.46 -18.51 -5.60
C HIS A 135 9.28 -18.23 -6.87
N ASN A 136 10.29 -17.35 -6.76
CA ASN A 136 11.15 -16.91 -7.87
C ASN A 136 10.33 -16.43 -9.08
N GLU A 137 9.22 -15.76 -8.80
CA GLU A 137 8.34 -15.16 -9.81
C GLU A 137 8.75 -13.71 -10.04
N GLN A 138 8.78 -13.29 -11.30
CA GLN A 138 8.92 -11.88 -11.66
C GLN A 138 7.55 -11.32 -11.96
N ASN A 139 7.31 -10.10 -11.47
CA ASN A 139 6.04 -9.44 -11.64
C ASN A 139 6.29 -7.93 -11.73
N GLY A 140 6.43 -7.41 -12.95
CA GLY A 140 6.62 -5.97 -13.20
C GLY A 140 5.45 -5.14 -12.69
N ASP A 141 4.28 -5.76 -12.70
CA ASP A 141 3.03 -5.26 -12.16
C ASP A 141 3.18 -4.87 -10.65
N TRP A 142 3.90 -5.63 -9.83
CA TRP A 142 4.19 -5.28 -8.42
C TRP A 142 5.04 -4.02 -8.30
N LEU A 143 6.06 -3.89 -9.16
CA LEU A 143 6.94 -2.73 -9.20
C LEU A 143 6.19 -1.47 -9.65
N GLU A 144 5.41 -1.57 -10.73
CA GLU A 144 4.58 -0.47 -11.23
C GLU A 144 3.66 0.08 -10.13
N LEU A 145 3.05 -0.80 -9.33
CA LEU A 145 2.15 -0.38 -8.26
C LEU A 145 2.91 0.30 -7.10
N ILE A 146 4.12 -0.16 -6.78
CA ILE A 146 5.00 0.51 -5.79
C ILE A 146 5.37 1.90 -6.27
N GLU A 147 5.85 2.04 -7.50
CA GLU A 147 6.28 3.31 -8.05
C GLU A 147 5.13 4.32 -8.08
N ASP A 148 3.95 3.85 -8.47
CA ASP A 148 2.74 4.65 -8.49
C ASP A 148 2.29 5.12 -7.10
N MET A 149 2.25 4.19 -6.14
CA MET A 149 1.91 4.52 -4.75
C MET A 149 2.94 5.43 -4.10
N ALA A 150 4.23 5.21 -4.35
CA ALA A 150 5.31 6.06 -3.87
C ALA A 150 5.19 7.48 -4.43
N LYS A 151 4.91 7.61 -5.73
CA LYS A 151 4.70 8.93 -6.36
C LYS A 151 3.53 9.69 -5.75
N MET A 152 2.45 8.98 -5.41
CA MET A 152 1.29 9.59 -4.74
C MET A 152 1.60 9.98 -3.29
N LEU A 153 2.39 9.18 -2.58
CA LEU A 153 2.83 9.50 -1.22
C LEU A 153 3.78 10.69 -1.20
N ASP A 154 4.68 10.82 -2.19
CA ASP A 154 5.54 11.99 -2.37
C ASP A 154 4.73 13.29 -2.53
N GLY A 155 3.49 13.22 -3.03
CA GLY A 155 2.60 14.39 -3.12
C GLY A 155 2.01 14.83 -1.77
N LEU A 156 2.10 14.00 -0.73
CA LEU A 156 1.63 14.25 0.63
C LEU A 156 2.75 14.67 1.60
N ILE A 157 4.00 14.65 1.14
CA ILE A 157 5.22 15.02 1.87
C ILE A 157 5.63 16.42 1.44
#